data_AF-A0A9N9J8B9-F1
#
_entry.id   AF-A0A9N9J8B9-F1
#
_cell.length_a   1.000
_cell.length_b   1.000
_cell.length_c   1.000
_cell.angle_alpha   90.00
_cell.angle_beta   90.00
_cell.angle_gamma   90.00
#
_symmetry.space_group_name_H-M   'P 1'
#
loop_
_entity.id
_entity.type
_entity.pdbx_description
1 polymer ?
#
loop_
_entity_poly.entity_id
_entity_poly.type
_entity_poly.pdbx_seq_one_letter_code
_entity_poly.pdbx_strand_id
1 'polypeptide(L)'
;TNTAYDRYWEGRRAWSTMEVAIRTFTRLIWVNVKEKDASDIVEKKTAINLLLGFAIGIKHYLREEEGSKQPDLQPLLVDIRSKLPGYEPLEDQDKAEEFRRASLESVNKINMLFKPRKKPHQREKGEYVPENHNIPFEISLYLSSYIQAQMENKTAEPPIITAMLNSLNTMVDCLTTFERILRSPIPIAYATHLSQTVWVYCLTLSFQFVA
;
A
#
# COMPACT_ATOMS: atom_id res chain seq x y z
N THR A 1 2.85 10.94 25.85
CA THR A 1 3.25 11.78 24.70
C THR A 1 4.44 11.22 23.96
N ASN A 2 5.48 10.71 24.63
CA ASN A 2 6.68 10.16 23.96
C ASN A 2 6.38 9.02 22.96
N THR A 3 5.58 8.02 23.37
CA THR A 3 5.27 6.85 22.53
C THR A 3 4.45 7.16 21.27
N ALA A 4 3.50 8.09 21.34
CA ALA A 4 2.72 8.51 20.18
C ALA A 4 3.56 9.33 19.19
N TYR A 5 4.47 10.15 19.72
CA TYR A 5 5.41 10.95 18.93
C TYR A 5 6.43 10.06 18.19
N ASP A 6 7.00 9.07 18.87
CA ASP A 6 7.95 8.12 18.27
C ASP A 6 7.32 7.38 17.09
N ARG A 7 6.07 6.92 17.23
CA ARG A 7 5.34 6.23 16.17
C ARG A 7 5.01 7.11 14.97
N TYR A 8 4.65 8.37 15.22
CA TYR A 8 4.44 9.34 14.15
C TYR A 8 5.74 9.53 13.34
N TRP A 9 6.87 9.71 14.03
CA TRP A 9 8.17 9.85 13.39
C TRP A 9 8.65 8.59 12.69
N GLU A 10 8.37 7.41 13.25
CA GLU A 10 8.64 6.12 12.64
C GLU A 10 7.93 5.98 11.29
N GLY A 11 6.63 6.30 11.23
CA GLY A 11 5.88 6.31 9.97
C GLY A 11 6.43 7.32 8.96
N ARG A 12 6.76 8.53 9.41
CA ARG A 12 7.32 9.58 8.52
C ARG A 12 8.70 9.19 7.97
N ARG A 13 9.54 8.55 8.78
CA ARG A 13 10.85 8.02 8.37
C ARG A 13 10.66 6.91 7.34
N ALA A 14 9.79 5.93 7.61
CA ALA A 14 9.49 4.84 6.67
C ALA A 14 9.01 5.38 5.31
N TRP A 15 8.14 6.40 5.31
CA TRP A 15 7.70 7.06 4.07
C TRP A 15 8.86 7.72 3.31
N SER A 16 9.74 8.43 4.03
CA SER A 16 10.93 9.06 3.43
C SER A 16 11.89 8.02 2.83
N THR A 17 12.12 6.92 3.55
CA THR A 17 13.00 5.83 3.10
C THR A 17 12.45 5.18 1.83
N MET A 18 11.15 4.90 1.80
CA MET A 18 10.47 4.38 0.62
C MET A 18 10.63 5.31 -0.59
N GLU A 19 10.44 6.62 -0.39
CA GLU A 19 10.59 7.63 -1.44
C GLU A 19 12.01 7.66 -2.03
N VAL A 20 13.03 7.51 -1.18
CA VAL A 20 14.44 7.42 -1.61
C VAL A 20 14.69 6.14 -2.39
N ALA A 21 14.14 5.00 -1.95
CA ALA A 21 14.26 3.72 -2.65
C ALA A 21 13.60 3.78 -4.04
N ILE A 22 12.37 4.32 -4.13
CA ILE A 22 11.65 4.53 -5.39
C ILE A 22 12.48 5.40 -6.35
N ARG A 23 12.97 6.56 -5.90
CA ARG A 23 13.80 7.45 -6.74
C ARG A 23 15.09 6.78 -7.22
N THR A 24 15.73 6.00 -6.34
CA THR A 24 16.95 5.27 -6.68
C THR A 24 16.65 4.22 -7.74
N PHE A 25 15.58 3.44 -7.57
CA PHE A 25 15.16 2.44 -8.53
C PHE A 25 14.79 3.08 -9.88
N THR A 26 13.98 4.13 -9.89
CA THR A 26 13.64 4.88 -11.11
C THR A 26 14.89 5.37 -11.85
N ARG A 27 15.87 5.94 -11.13
CA ARG A 27 17.14 6.39 -11.73
C ARG A 27 17.94 5.23 -12.31
N LEU A 28 18.00 4.09 -11.61
CA LEU A 28 18.72 2.91 -12.09
C LEU A 28 18.09 2.38 -13.39
N ILE A 29 16.75 2.28 -13.43
CA ILE A 29 16.01 1.90 -14.63
C ILE A 29 16.28 2.90 -15.76
N TRP A 30 16.07 4.20 -15.50
CA TRP A 30 16.15 5.24 -16.53
C TRP A 30 17.51 5.31 -17.20
N VAL A 31 18.60 5.23 -16.43
CA VAL A 31 19.96 5.47 -16.93
C VAL A 31 20.63 4.20 -17.44
N ASN A 32 20.40 3.04 -16.81
CA ASN A 32 21.24 1.86 -17.04
C ASN A 32 20.56 0.75 -17.86
N VAL A 33 19.24 0.79 -18.02
CA VAL A 33 18.52 -0.18 -18.86
C VAL A 33 18.58 0.28 -20.30
N LYS A 34 19.26 -0.52 -21.14
CA LYS A 34 19.37 -0.30 -22.58
C LYS A 34 18.05 -0.64 -23.28
N GLU A 35 17.67 0.20 -24.24
CA GLU A 35 16.47 0.04 -25.07
C GLU A 35 16.90 -0.42 -26.46
N LYS A 36 16.38 -1.56 -26.93
CA LYS A 36 16.63 -2.06 -28.30
C LYS A 36 15.41 -1.83 -29.18
N ASP A 37 14.24 -2.18 -28.67
CA ASP A 37 12.97 -2.11 -29.38
C ASP A 37 11.99 -1.11 -28.74
N ALA A 38 11.00 -0.66 -29.51
CA ALA A 38 9.91 0.19 -29.02
C ALA A 38 9.12 -0.49 -27.87
N SER A 39 9.10 -1.83 -27.83
CA SER A 39 8.50 -2.59 -26.73
C SER A 39 9.25 -2.37 -25.40
N ASP A 40 10.57 -2.29 -25.43
CA ASP A 40 11.40 -2.09 -24.23
C ASP A 40 11.14 -0.72 -23.60
N ILE A 41 10.87 0.29 -24.43
CA ILE A 41 10.53 1.64 -23.98
C ILE A 41 9.20 1.63 -23.21
N VAL A 42 8.21 0.88 -23.71
CA VAL A 42 6.92 0.73 -23.04
C VAL A 42 7.10 -0.01 -21.72
N GLU A 43 7.80 -1.16 -21.70
CA GLU A 43 8.08 -1.92 -20.47
C GLU A 43 8.81 -1.08 -19.41
N LYS A 44 9.80 -0.31 -19.83
CA LYS A 44 10.55 0.61 -18.97
C LYS A 44 9.65 1.68 -18.37
N LYS A 45 8.77 2.30 -19.18
CA LYS A 45 7.80 3.29 -18.73
C LYS A 45 6.78 2.67 -17.77
N THR A 46 6.31 1.46 -18.06
CA THR A 46 5.41 0.69 -17.20
C THR A 46 6.05 0.40 -15.85
N ALA A 47 7.30 -0.06 -15.81
CA ALA A 47 8.02 -0.30 -14.56
C ALA A 47 8.14 0.97 -13.70
N ILE A 48 8.41 2.11 -14.32
CA ILE A 48 8.47 3.41 -13.62
C ILE A 48 7.08 3.83 -13.10
N ASN A 49 6.02 3.62 -13.89
CA ASN A 49 4.65 3.85 -13.45
C ASN A 49 4.26 2.95 -12.28
N LEU A 50 4.70 1.69 -12.28
CA LEU A 50 4.50 0.76 -11.17
C LEU A 50 5.22 1.20 -9.90
N LEU A 51 6.42 1.78 -9.99
CA LEU A 51 7.10 2.34 -8.82
C LEU A 51 6.29 3.48 -8.18
N LEU A 52 5.64 4.32 -8.99
CA LEU A 52 4.70 5.33 -8.48
C LEU A 52 3.42 4.68 -7.94
N GLY A 53 2.91 3.67 -8.66
CA GLY A 53 1.75 2.88 -8.27
C GLY A 53 1.94 2.20 -6.91
N PHE A 54 3.16 1.79 -6.57
CA PHE A 54 3.49 1.22 -5.26
C PHE A 54 3.21 2.21 -4.12
N ALA A 55 3.68 3.45 -4.24
CA ALA A 55 3.46 4.48 -3.22
C ALA A 55 1.98 4.86 -3.07
N ILE A 56 1.26 4.98 -4.19
CA ILE A 56 -0.17 5.28 -4.20
C ILE A 56 -0.97 4.09 -3.66
N GLY A 57 -0.60 2.87 -4.07
CA GLY A 57 -1.14 1.62 -3.56
C GLY A 57 -0.99 1.50 -2.05
N ILE A 58 0.18 1.89 -1.49
CA ILE A 58 0.39 1.90 -0.04
C ILE A 58 -0.57 2.87 0.64
N LYS A 59 -0.75 4.07 0.08
CA LYS A 59 -1.70 5.05 0.64
C LYS A 59 -3.12 4.46 0.70
N HIS A 60 -3.59 3.82 -0.37
CA HIS A 60 -4.92 3.20 -0.38
C HIS A 60 -4.99 1.99 0.58
N TYR A 61 -3.96 1.16 0.57
CA TYR A 61 -3.85 0.01 1.47
C TYR A 61 -3.90 0.41 2.95
N LEU A 62 -3.17 1.45 3.36
CA LEU A 62 -3.17 1.95 4.74
C LEU A 62 -4.46 2.68 5.13
N ARG A 63 -5.19 3.20 4.14
CA ARG A 63 -6.54 3.78 4.36
C ARG A 63 -7.63 2.72 4.35
N GLU A 64 -7.25 1.46 4.14
CA GLU A 64 -8.17 0.35 4.00
C GLU A 64 -9.18 0.57 2.85
N GLU A 65 -8.72 1.28 1.80
CA GLU A 65 -9.46 1.52 0.56
C GLU A 65 -9.18 0.35 -0.40
N GLU A 66 -10.13 -0.58 -0.49
CA GLU A 66 -9.99 -1.80 -1.30
C GLU A 66 -10.22 -1.55 -2.80
N GLY A 67 -9.51 -2.33 -3.62
CA GLY A 67 -9.68 -2.43 -5.07
C GLY A 67 -8.63 -1.68 -5.89
N SER A 68 -8.29 -2.22 -7.07
CA SER A 68 -7.35 -1.64 -8.03
C SER A 68 -7.92 -0.37 -8.73
N LYS A 69 -9.26 -0.21 -8.70
CA LYS A 69 -10.03 0.77 -9.48
C LYS A 69 -10.03 2.19 -8.90
N GLN A 70 -9.05 2.52 -8.06
CA GLN A 70 -8.91 3.88 -7.56
C GLN A 70 -8.51 4.79 -8.74
N PRO A 71 -9.11 5.99 -8.88
CA PRO A 71 -8.97 6.82 -10.08
C PRO A 71 -7.53 7.28 -10.34
N ASP A 72 -6.71 7.37 -9.29
CA ASP A 72 -5.30 7.75 -9.33
C ASP A 72 -4.34 6.56 -9.45
N LEU A 73 -4.80 5.34 -9.11
CA LEU A 73 -4.00 4.13 -9.20
C LEU A 73 -4.18 3.39 -10.53
N GLN A 74 -5.42 3.30 -11.00
CA GLN A 74 -5.79 2.61 -12.24
C GLN A 74 -4.91 2.98 -13.45
N PRO A 75 -4.62 4.27 -13.76
CA PRO A 75 -3.79 4.60 -14.92
C PRO A 75 -2.35 4.09 -14.83
N LEU A 76 -1.87 3.74 -13.63
CA LEU A 76 -0.52 3.23 -13.40
C LEU A 76 -0.44 1.70 -13.53
N LEU A 77 -1.59 1.02 -13.53
CA LEU A 77 -1.69 -0.44 -13.56
C LEU A 77 -2.08 -1.00 -14.95
N VAL A 78 -2.37 -0.13 -15.93
CA VAL A 78 -2.96 -0.52 -17.24
C VAL A 78 -2.08 -1.47 -18.05
N ASP A 79 -0.75 -1.28 -18.02
CA ASP A 79 0.17 -2.02 -18.89
C ASP A 79 0.83 -3.23 -18.20
N ILE A 80 0.24 -3.73 -17.11
CA ILE A 80 0.78 -4.89 -16.40
C ILE A 80 0.56 -6.16 -17.22
N ARG A 81 1.64 -6.66 -17.84
CA ARG A 81 1.67 -8.00 -18.43
C ARG A 81 2.13 -9.00 -17.37
N SER A 82 1.18 -9.60 -16.63
CA SER A 82 1.53 -10.66 -15.69
C SER A 82 1.88 -11.95 -16.44
N LYS A 83 3.10 -12.45 -16.24
CA LYS A 83 3.48 -13.84 -16.55
C LYS A 83 3.85 -14.61 -15.27
N LEU A 84 3.33 -14.15 -14.13
CA LEU A 84 3.62 -14.74 -12.83
C LEU A 84 2.86 -16.07 -12.69
N PRO A 85 3.54 -17.20 -12.41
CA PRO A 85 2.87 -18.48 -12.23
C PRO A 85 1.94 -18.42 -11.01
N GLY A 86 0.65 -18.68 -11.22
CA GLY A 86 -0.36 -18.67 -10.16
C GLY A 86 -0.90 -17.29 -9.79
N TYR A 87 -0.55 -16.22 -10.53
CA TYR A 87 -1.15 -14.90 -10.37
C TYR A 87 -1.98 -14.54 -11.61
N GLU A 88 -3.31 -14.48 -11.45
CA GLU A 88 -4.18 -13.94 -12.49
C GLU A 88 -3.90 -12.44 -12.69
N PRO A 89 -4.06 -11.91 -13.92
CA PRO A 89 -3.99 -10.47 -14.14
C PRO A 89 -4.98 -9.73 -13.22
N LEU A 90 -4.56 -8.57 -12.70
CA LEU A 90 -5.39 -7.71 -11.84
C LEU A 90 -6.79 -7.45 -12.43
N GLU A 91 -6.87 -7.28 -13.75
CA GLU A 91 -8.13 -7.04 -14.46
C GLU A 91 -9.11 -8.22 -14.38
N ASP A 92 -8.61 -9.45 -14.38
CA ASP A 92 -9.43 -10.67 -14.28
C ASP A 92 -9.88 -10.90 -12.84
N GLN A 93 -9.01 -10.59 -11.87
CA GLN A 93 -9.35 -10.57 -10.44
C GLN A 93 -10.46 -9.56 -10.15
N ASP A 94 -10.35 -8.35 -10.69
CA ASP A 94 -11.37 -7.30 -10.54
C ASP A 94 -12.72 -7.71 -11.15
N LYS A 95 -12.71 -8.36 -12.32
CA LYS A 95 -13.93 -8.88 -12.96
C LYS A 95 -14.57 -9.99 -12.14
N ALA A 96 -13.76 -10.88 -11.56
CA ALA A 96 -14.25 -11.94 -10.66
C ALA A 96 -14.86 -11.36 -9.38
N GLU A 97 -14.24 -10.33 -8.80
CA GLU A 97 -14.80 -9.59 -7.65
C GLU A 97 -16.09 -8.85 -8.01
N GLU A 98 -16.14 -8.18 -9.15
CA GLU A 98 -17.35 -7.48 -9.62
C GLU A 98 -18.51 -8.43 -9.87
N PHE A 99 -18.26 -9.58 -10.50
CA PHE A 99 -19.28 -10.60 -10.71
C PHE A 99 -19.83 -11.12 -9.37
N ARG A 100 -18.95 -11.36 -8.39
CA ARG A 100 -19.34 -11.78 -7.03
C ARG A 100 -20.11 -10.68 -6.28
N ARG A 101 -19.69 -9.42 -6.40
CA ARG A 101 -20.40 -8.26 -5.81
C ARG A 101 -21.74 -8.01 -6.47
N ALA A 102 -21.85 -8.11 -7.79
CA ALA A 102 -23.12 -7.96 -8.52
C ALA A 102 -24.14 -9.04 -8.11
N SER A 103 -23.67 -10.26 -7.84
CA SER A 103 -24.49 -11.32 -7.25
C SER A 103 -25.02 -10.94 -5.86
N LEU A 104 -24.19 -10.32 -5.00
CA LEU A 104 -24.56 -9.85 -3.67
C LEU A 104 -25.47 -8.59 -3.69
N GLU A 105 -25.26 -7.67 -4.64
CA GLU A 105 -26.02 -6.43 -4.78
C GLU A 105 -27.43 -6.64 -5.31
N SER A 106 -27.68 -7.75 -6.02
CA SER A 106 -29.01 -8.15 -6.47
C SER A 106 -30.03 -8.29 -5.33
N VAL A 107 -29.56 -8.38 -4.08
CA VAL A 107 -30.39 -8.59 -2.88
C VAL A 107 -30.74 -7.29 -2.12
N ASN A 108 -30.01 -6.18 -2.19
CA ASN A 108 -30.23 -5.04 -1.27
C ASN A 108 -29.77 -3.64 -1.76
N LYS A 109 -30.31 -3.15 -2.88
CA LYS A 109 -29.83 -1.93 -3.57
C LYS A 109 -30.10 -0.57 -2.86
N ILE A 110 -31.13 -0.47 -2.00
CA ILE A 110 -31.58 0.83 -1.45
C ILE A 110 -30.83 1.23 -0.15
N ASN A 111 -30.39 0.26 0.66
CA ASN A 111 -29.74 0.54 1.96
C ASN A 111 -28.23 0.87 1.87
N MET A 112 -27.64 0.79 0.68
CA MET A 112 -26.18 0.83 0.49
C MET A 112 -25.65 2.22 0.11
N LEU A 113 -26.49 3.09 -0.47
CA LEU A 113 -26.08 4.40 -1.01
C LEU A 113 -25.69 5.44 0.05
N PHE A 114 -26.12 5.25 1.30
CA PHE A 114 -25.88 6.19 2.40
C PHE A 114 -25.11 5.57 3.58
N LYS A 115 -24.62 4.33 3.43
CA LYS A 115 -23.82 3.69 4.48
C LYS A 115 -22.34 4.11 4.33
N PRO A 116 -21.72 4.70 5.36
CA PRO A 116 -20.27 4.92 5.34
C PRO A 116 -19.55 3.58 5.17
N ARG A 117 -18.49 3.55 4.36
CA ARG A 117 -17.64 2.37 4.18
C ARG A 117 -17.16 1.89 5.55
N LYS A 118 -17.56 0.67 5.95
CA LYS A 118 -17.05 0.03 7.17
C LYS A 118 -15.57 -0.29 6.97
N LYS A 119 -14.73 0.25 7.86
CA LYS A 119 -13.30 -0.09 7.88
C LYS A 119 -13.11 -1.57 8.29
N PRO A 120 -12.07 -2.27 7.82
CA PRO A 120 -11.75 -3.66 8.18
C PRO A 120 -11.89 -4.01 9.65
N HIS A 121 -11.44 -3.14 10.56
CA HIS A 121 -11.54 -3.35 12.01
C HIS A 121 -12.95 -3.13 12.60
N GLN A 122 -13.89 -2.61 11.81
CA GLN A 122 -15.31 -2.38 12.16
C GLN A 122 -16.23 -3.44 11.56
N ARG A 123 -15.69 -4.44 10.85
CA ARG A 123 -16.46 -5.49 10.21
C ARG A 123 -16.98 -6.50 11.23
N GLU A 124 -18.20 -6.96 10.99
CA GLU A 124 -18.80 -8.01 11.82
C GLU A 124 -18.16 -9.37 11.49
N LYS A 125 -18.06 -10.25 12.48
CA LYS A 125 -17.48 -11.59 12.30
C LYS A 125 -18.35 -12.38 11.31
N GLY A 126 -17.81 -12.72 10.14
CA GLY A 126 -18.54 -13.41 9.06
C GLY A 126 -19.03 -12.50 7.93
N GLU A 127 -18.80 -11.19 8.00
CA GLU A 127 -19.02 -10.28 6.88
C GLU A 127 -18.05 -10.64 5.73
N TYR A 128 -18.58 -10.72 4.50
CA TYR A 128 -17.75 -11.00 3.33
C TYR A 128 -16.71 -9.90 3.16
N VAL A 129 -15.44 -10.30 3.24
CA VAL A 129 -14.29 -9.45 2.97
C VAL A 129 -13.85 -9.81 1.55
N PRO A 130 -13.86 -8.86 0.58
CA PRO A 130 -13.17 -9.10 -0.68
C PRO A 130 -11.72 -9.50 -0.36
N GLU A 131 -11.15 -10.42 -1.15
CA GLU A 131 -9.82 -10.92 -0.85
C GLU A 131 -8.87 -9.72 -0.75
N ASN A 132 -8.17 -9.59 0.38
CA ASN A 132 -7.23 -8.51 0.62
C ASN A 132 -6.11 -8.60 -0.43
N HIS A 133 -6.33 -8.00 -1.60
CA HIS A 133 -5.30 -7.80 -2.61
C HIS A 133 -4.36 -6.76 -2.02
N ASN A 134 -3.22 -7.22 -1.52
CA ASN A 134 -2.15 -6.35 -1.10
C ASN A 134 -1.49 -5.79 -2.36
N ILE A 135 -2.16 -4.81 -2.98
CA ILE A 135 -1.75 -4.21 -4.25
C ILE A 135 -0.27 -3.75 -4.20
N PRO A 136 0.23 -3.11 -3.12
CA PRO A 136 1.66 -2.82 -3.00
C PRO A 136 2.55 -4.05 -3.15
N PHE A 137 2.16 -5.16 -2.54
CA PHE A 137 2.91 -6.41 -2.62
C PHE A 137 2.85 -7.01 -4.03
N GLU A 138 1.71 -6.97 -4.69
CA GLU A 138 1.57 -7.42 -6.09
C GLU A 138 2.44 -6.60 -7.04
N ILE A 139 2.43 -5.28 -6.89
CA ILE A 139 3.32 -4.38 -7.62
C ILE A 139 4.79 -4.75 -7.37
N SER A 140 5.14 -5.14 -6.14
CA SER A 140 6.50 -5.60 -5.84
C SER A 140 6.87 -6.89 -6.57
N LEU A 141 5.93 -7.83 -6.74
CA LEU A 141 6.12 -9.05 -7.54
C LEU A 141 6.31 -8.73 -9.02
N TYR A 142 5.51 -7.80 -9.56
CA TYR A 142 5.68 -7.33 -10.93
C TYR A 142 7.05 -6.70 -11.15
N LEU A 143 7.49 -5.83 -10.24
CA LEU A 143 8.82 -5.22 -10.30
C LEU A 143 9.94 -6.27 -10.20
N SER A 144 9.76 -7.31 -9.37
CA SER A 144 10.71 -8.42 -9.29
C SER A 144 10.81 -9.19 -10.61
N SER A 145 9.66 -9.49 -11.25
CA SER A 145 9.62 -10.15 -12.56
C SER A 145 10.28 -9.30 -13.65
N TYR A 146 10.12 -7.96 -13.58
CA TYR A 146 10.79 -7.04 -14.48
C TYR A 146 12.31 -7.09 -14.31
N ILE A 147 12.82 -7.04 -13.06
CA ILE A 147 14.26 -7.17 -12.79
C ILE A 147 14.81 -8.48 -13.36
N GLN A 148 14.10 -9.59 -13.16
CA GLN A 148 14.48 -10.90 -13.69
C GLN A 148 14.56 -10.89 -15.22
N ALA A 149 13.57 -10.30 -15.89
CA ALA A 149 13.57 -10.15 -17.35
C ALA A 149 14.76 -9.31 -17.86
N GLN A 150 15.12 -8.23 -17.15
CA GLN A 150 16.29 -7.42 -17.52
C GLN A 150 17.62 -8.19 -17.34
N MET A 151 17.69 -9.09 -16.35
CA MET A 151 18.84 -9.97 -16.16
C MET A 151 18.98 -11.00 -17.29
N GLU A 152 17.88 -11.65 -17.68
CA GLU A 152 17.85 -12.65 -18.76
C GLU A 152 18.19 -12.02 -20.13
N ASN A 153 17.64 -10.83 -20.41
CA ASN A 153 17.85 -10.12 -21.67
C ASN A 153 19.21 -9.41 -21.78
N LYS A 154 20.04 -9.43 -20.71
CA LYS A 154 21.35 -8.78 -20.61
C LYS A 154 21.32 -7.29 -20.98
N THR A 155 20.23 -6.62 -20.65
CA THR A 155 20.01 -5.18 -20.93
C THR A 155 20.65 -4.28 -19.87
N ALA A 156 20.87 -4.81 -18.67
CA ALA A 156 21.55 -4.14 -17.56
C ALA A 156 22.69 -4.99 -16.99
N GLU A 157 23.71 -4.33 -16.44
CA GLU A 157 24.86 -4.99 -15.85
C GLU A 157 24.51 -5.62 -14.48
N PRO A 158 25.13 -6.76 -14.09
CA PRO A 158 24.84 -7.43 -12.83
C PRO A 158 24.91 -6.55 -11.57
N PRO A 159 25.87 -5.61 -11.42
CA PRO A 159 25.89 -4.71 -10.26
C PRO A 159 24.65 -3.80 -10.16
N ILE A 160 24.13 -3.37 -11.32
CA ILE A 160 22.93 -2.54 -11.39
C ILE A 160 21.69 -3.37 -11.02
N ILE A 161 21.59 -4.60 -11.49
CA ILE A 161 20.50 -5.53 -11.11
C ILE A 161 20.46 -5.73 -9.59
N THR A 162 21.61 -5.95 -8.96
CA THR A 162 21.71 -6.05 -7.49
C THR A 162 21.26 -4.76 -6.81
N ALA A 163 21.62 -3.58 -7.34
CA ALA A 163 21.19 -2.31 -6.79
C ALA A 163 19.66 -2.08 -6.94
N MET A 164 19.05 -2.56 -8.03
CA MET A 164 17.60 -2.55 -8.22
C MET A 164 16.91 -3.47 -7.20
N LEU A 165 17.42 -4.70 -7.00
CA LEU A 165 16.90 -5.64 -6.00
C LEU A 165 16.98 -5.05 -4.58
N ASN A 166 18.09 -4.40 -4.22
CA ASN A 166 18.23 -3.77 -2.91
C ASN A 166 17.22 -2.62 -2.70
N SER A 167 16.95 -1.85 -3.76
CA SER A 167 15.94 -0.79 -3.71
C SER A 167 14.53 -1.38 -3.54
N LEU A 168 14.22 -2.47 -4.24
CA LEU A 168 12.95 -3.19 -4.11
C LEU A 168 12.78 -3.79 -2.70
N ASN A 169 13.81 -4.42 -2.14
CA ASN A 169 13.77 -4.95 -0.77
C ASN A 169 13.50 -3.83 0.25
N THR A 170 14.16 -2.67 0.09
CA THR A 170 13.91 -1.51 0.95
C THR A 170 12.47 -1.02 0.86
N MET A 171 11.85 -1.07 -0.32
CA MET A 171 10.43 -0.73 -0.49
C MET A 171 9.52 -1.71 0.25
N VAL A 172 9.79 -3.02 0.17
CA VAL A 172 9.03 -4.07 0.86
C VAL A 172 9.20 -3.99 2.39
N ASP A 173 10.39 -3.64 2.87
CA ASP A 173 10.64 -3.40 4.31
C ASP A 173 9.83 -2.21 4.83
N CYS A 174 9.69 -1.15 4.02
CA CYS A 174 8.84 -0.01 4.34
C CYS A 174 7.36 -0.42 4.42
N LEU A 175 6.87 -1.23 3.47
CA LEU A 175 5.52 -1.79 3.50
C LEU A 175 5.27 -2.56 4.80
N THR A 176 6.18 -3.45 5.17
CA THR A 176 6.12 -4.22 6.42
C THR A 176 6.09 -3.31 7.65
N THR A 177 6.88 -2.23 7.63
CA THR A 177 6.89 -1.23 8.70
C THR A 177 5.55 -0.52 8.82
N PHE A 178 4.92 -0.14 7.70
CA PHE A 178 3.58 0.46 7.73
C PHE A 178 2.52 -0.51 8.23
N GLU A 179 2.57 -1.78 7.83
CA GLU A 179 1.67 -2.82 8.34
C GLU A 179 1.81 -2.99 9.85
N ARG A 180 3.04 -2.97 10.38
CA ARG A 180 3.27 -3.01 11.81
C ARG A 180 2.64 -1.80 12.49
N ILE A 181 2.85 -0.58 12.00
CA ILE A 181 2.27 0.63 12.59
C ILE A 181 0.75 0.58 12.55
N LEU A 182 0.16 0.07 11.46
CA LEU A 182 -1.28 -0.06 11.29
C LEU A 182 -1.90 -1.10 12.25
N ARG A 183 -1.31 -2.30 12.31
CA ARG A 183 -1.87 -3.46 13.03
C ARG A 183 -1.54 -3.48 14.53
N SER A 184 -0.55 -2.72 14.99
CA SER A 184 -0.15 -2.69 16.41
C SER A 184 -0.45 -1.34 17.06
N PRO A 185 -1.71 -0.95 17.33
CA PRO A 185 -2.05 0.33 17.96
C PRO A 185 -1.51 0.43 19.40
N ILE A 186 -1.41 1.66 19.93
CA ILE A 186 -1.03 1.88 21.33
C ILE A 186 -2.08 1.18 22.21
N PRO A 187 -1.69 0.49 23.30
CA PRO A 187 -2.66 -0.18 24.17
C PRO A 187 -3.79 0.76 24.60
N ILE A 188 -5.03 0.33 24.36
CA ILE A 188 -6.24 1.14 24.62
C ILE A 188 -6.35 1.53 26.11
N ALA A 189 -5.84 0.70 27.01
CA ALA A 189 -5.77 0.98 28.45
C ALA A 189 -5.01 2.29 28.75
N TYR A 190 -3.90 2.55 28.05
CA TYR A 190 -3.13 3.78 28.24
C TYR A 190 -3.94 5.03 27.86
N ALA A 191 -4.62 4.99 26.71
CA ALA A 191 -5.45 6.10 26.25
C ALA A 191 -6.63 6.37 27.20
N THR A 192 -7.23 5.30 27.72
CA THR A 192 -8.37 5.38 28.65
C THR A 192 -7.96 5.98 29.99
N HIS A 193 -6.89 5.47 30.62
CA HIS A 193 -6.39 5.99 31.89
C HIS A 193 -5.92 7.44 31.79
N LEU A 194 -5.19 7.79 30.72
CA LEU A 194 -4.78 9.18 30.50
C LEU A 194 -5.99 10.12 30.39
N SER A 195 -7.01 9.72 29.64
CA SER A 195 -8.24 10.51 29.50
C SER A 195 -8.94 10.67 30.84
N GLN A 196 -9.10 9.59 31.61
CA GLN A 196 -9.74 9.62 32.93
C GLN A 196 -8.99 10.55 33.91
N THR A 197 -7.66 10.46 33.99
CA THR A 197 -6.86 11.32 34.86
C THR A 197 -6.96 12.79 34.45
N VAL A 198 -6.96 13.10 33.15
CA VAL A 198 -7.15 14.48 32.66
C VAL A 198 -8.54 15.00 33.01
N TRP A 199 -9.58 14.19 32.83
CA TRP A 199 -10.94 14.56 33.23
C TRP A 199 -11.06 14.86 34.73
N VAL A 200 -10.53 13.97 35.58
CA VAL A 200 -10.52 14.17 37.03
C VAL A 200 -9.74 15.44 37.39
N TYR A 201 -8.54 15.63 36.82
CA TYR A 201 -7.71 16.81 37.05
C TYR A 201 -8.46 18.11 36.70
N CYS A 202 -9.04 18.19 35.50
CA CYS A 202 -9.79 19.37 35.06
C CYS A 202 -11.01 19.66 35.95
N LEU A 203 -11.71 18.63 36.42
CA LEU A 203 -12.82 18.80 37.37
C LEU A 203 -12.32 19.31 38.73
N THR A 204 -11.24 18.73 39.27
CA THR A 204 -10.67 19.17 40.57
C THR A 204 -10.07 20.57 40.53
N LEU A 205 -9.52 20.99 39.39
CA LEU A 205 -8.89 22.29 39.20
C LEU A 205 -9.90 23.44 39.42
N SER A 206 -11.16 23.27 39.03
CA SER A 206 -12.20 24.28 39.22
C SER A 206 -12.47 24.62 40.69
N PHE A 207 -12.40 23.63 41.58
CA PHE A 207 -12.57 23.84 43.02
C PHE A 207 -11.36 24.54 43.66
N GLN A 208 -10.16 24.37 43.09
CA GLN A 208 -8.95 25.07 43.56
C GLN A 208 -8.95 26.56 43.25
N PHE A 209 -9.64 27.00 42.19
CA PHE A 209 -9.74 28.43 41.86
C PHE A 209 -10.82 29.17 42.67
N VAL A 210 -11.72 28.44 43.33
CA VAL A 210 -12.82 29.01 44.13
C VAL A 210 -12.47 29.07 45.63
N ALA A 211 -11.53 28.25 46.10
CA ALA A 211 -10.99 28.27 47.46
C ALA A 211 -9.85 29.29 47.60
#